data_AF-A0AAU3ZGT0-F1
#
_entry.id   AF-A0AAU3ZGT0-F1
#
_cell.length_a   1.000
_cell.length_b   1.000
_cell.length_c   1.000
_cell.angle_alpha   90.00
_cell.angle_beta   90.00
_cell.angle_gamma   90.00
#
_symmetry.space_group_name_H-M   'P 1'
#
loop_
_entity.id
_entity.type
_entity.pdbx_description
1 polymer ?
#
loop_
_entity_poly.entity_id
_entity_poly.type
_entity_poly.pdbx_seq_one_letter_code
_entity_poly.pdbx_strand_id
1 'polypeptide(L)'
;MSESEFEYRQARIEQAASCAVPNDLVRYLHRVAMDTHSLRIGLAEAVTQMFAGIAAPDEPSAGLPYPADDVEAALVEDMMGSTKQVLVADPDVAVALRHSMRLLEDAALGANLVRASLKRSDGSAARDRLAMVENQRLAST
;
A
#
# COMPACT_ATOMS: atom_id res chain seq x y z
N MET A 1 23.18 7.37 -10.21
CA MET A 1 22.97 6.38 -11.28
C MET A 1 21.48 6.11 -11.34
N SER A 2 20.79 6.50 -12.41
CA SER A 2 19.37 6.17 -12.58
C SER A 2 19.26 4.77 -13.17
N GLU A 3 18.74 3.82 -12.40
CA GLU A 3 18.32 2.50 -12.89
C GLU A 3 17.34 2.69 -14.06
N SER A 4 17.47 1.95 -15.16
CA SER A 4 16.52 2.13 -16.27
C SER A 4 15.15 1.59 -15.89
N GLU A 5 14.08 2.29 -16.30
CA GLU A 5 12.69 1.90 -16.02
C GLU A 5 12.38 0.46 -16.47
N PHE A 6 13.06 -0.01 -17.52
CA PHE A 6 12.98 -1.36 -18.03
C PHE A 6 13.62 -2.39 -17.09
N GLU A 7 14.85 -2.14 -16.62
CA GLU A 7 15.55 -3.02 -15.67
C GLU A 7 14.77 -3.15 -14.36
N TYR A 8 14.22 -2.04 -13.86
CA TYR A 8 13.38 -2.05 -12.66
C TYR A 8 12.15 -2.95 -12.85
N ARG A 9 11.41 -2.79 -13.97
CA ARG A 9 10.23 -3.61 -14.26
C ARG A 9 10.58 -5.09 -14.39
N GLN A 10 11.65 -5.40 -15.09
CA GLN A 10 12.09 -6.78 -15.29
C GLN A 10 12.51 -7.43 -13.97
N ALA A 11 13.26 -6.72 -13.12
CA ALA A 11 13.63 -7.20 -11.79
C ALA A 11 12.40 -7.51 -10.92
N ARG A 12 11.34 -6.70 -10.99
CA ARG A 12 10.09 -6.96 -10.25
C ARG A 12 9.33 -8.19 -10.79
N ILE A 13 9.30 -8.39 -12.11
CA ILE A 13 8.69 -9.57 -12.74
C ILE A 13 9.44 -10.84 -12.31
N GLU A 14 10.76 -10.82 -12.37
CA GLU A 14 11.61 -11.95 -11.98
C GLU A 14 11.47 -12.27 -10.48
N GLN A 15 11.37 -11.23 -9.64
CA GLN A 15 11.19 -11.41 -8.21
C GLN A 15 9.80 -12.00 -7.87
N ALA A 16 8.74 -11.59 -8.56
CA ALA A 16 7.43 -12.22 -8.44
C ALA A 16 7.46 -13.69 -8.92
N ALA A 17 8.12 -13.94 -10.05
CA ALA A 17 8.28 -15.29 -10.60
C ALA A 17 9.13 -16.21 -9.72
N SER A 18 9.99 -15.66 -8.86
CA SER A 18 10.85 -16.41 -7.93
C SER A 18 10.14 -16.91 -6.66
N CYS A 19 8.85 -16.58 -6.44
CA CYS A 19 8.10 -17.05 -5.28
C CYS A 19 7.82 -18.56 -5.37
N ALA A 20 8.61 -19.38 -4.67
CA ALA A 20 8.51 -20.84 -4.73
C ALA A 20 7.60 -21.43 -3.63
N VAL A 21 7.45 -20.74 -2.49
CA VAL A 21 6.61 -21.18 -1.37
C VAL A 21 5.67 -20.07 -0.86
N PRO A 22 4.57 -20.41 -0.16
CA PRO A 22 3.61 -19.42 0.36
C PRO A 22 4.24 -18.32 1.23
N ASN A 23 5.27 -18.67 2.01
CA ASN A 23 6.01 -17.70 2.82
C ASN A 23 6.75 -16.65 1.99
N ASP A 24 7.25 -17.01 0.80
CA ASP A 24 7.91 -16.06 -0.10
C ASP A 24 6.88 -15.09 -0.67
N LEU A 25 5.71 -15.59 -1.05
CA LEU A 25 4.60 -14.76 -1.49
C LEU A 25 4.11 -13.82 -0.38
N VAL A 26 4.04 -14.28 0.88
CA VAL A 26 3.70 -13.44 2.04
C VAL A 26 4.70 -12.29 2.22
N ARG A 27 6.01 -12.56 2.09
CA ARG A 27 7.06 -11.53 2.17
C ARG A 27 6.99 -10.57 1.00
N TYR A 28 6.80 -11.09 -0.22
CA TYR A 28 6.67 -10.28 -1.42
C TYR A 28 5.46 -9.33 -1.34
N LEU A 29 4.29 -9.84 -0.96
CA LEU A 29 3.08 -9.02 -0.77
C LEU A 29 3.24 -7.98 0.35
N HIS A 30 3.98 -8.30 1.42
CA HIS A 30 4.32 -7.30 2.43
C HIS A 30 5.18 -6.18 1.86
N ARG A 31 6.20 -6.52 1.07
CA ARG A 31 7.04 -5.51 0.39
C ARG A 31 6.22 -4.66 -0.57
N VAL A 32 5.37 -5.26 -1.41
CA VAL A 32 4.46 -4.53 -2.30
C VAL A 32 3.59 -3.54 -1.51
N ALA A 33 3.02 -3.97 -0.38
CA ALA A 33 2.21 -3.08 0.45
C ALA A 33 3.02 -1.89 0.99
N MET A 34 4.26 -2.12 1.43
CA MET A 34 5.15 -1.06 1.92
C MET A 34 5.59 -0.12 0.80
N ASP A 35 6.07 -0.66 -0.32
CA ASP A 35 6.50 0.12 -1.49
C ASP A 35 5.37 1.04 -1.96
N THR A 36 4.14 0.53 -2.01
CA THR A 36 2.99 1.29 -2.49
C THR A 36 2.57 2.38 -1.50
N HIS A 37 2.63 2.10 -0.19
CA HIS A 37 2.37 3.11 0.83
C HIS A 37 3.45 4.20 0.84
N SER A 38 4.73 3.83 0.69
CA SER A 38 5.84 4.78 0.54
C SER A 38 5.69 5.65 -0.70
N LEU A 39 5.27 5.08 -1.83
CA LEU A 39 4.98 5.85 -3.04
C LEU A 39 3.83 6.84 -2.84
N ARG A 40 2.79 6.45 -2.10
CA ARG A 40 1.67 7.35 -1.78
C ARG A 40 2.13 8.53 -0.94
N ILE A 41 2.96 8.29 0.07
CA ILE A 41 3.55 9.34 0.91
C ILE A 41 4.44 10.26 0.07
N GLY A 42 5.36 9.71 -0.73
CA GLY A 42 6.24 10.51 -1.59
C GLY A 42 5.48 11.33 -2.63
N LEU A 43 4.37 10.80 -3.16
CA LEU A 43 3.49 11.56 -4.05
C LEU A 43 2.82 12.73 -3.31
N ALA A 44 2.30 12.50 -2.09
CA ALA A 44 1.71 13.55 -1.27
C ALA A 44 2.72 14.66 -0.92
N GLU A 45 3.96 14.29 -0.59
CA GLU A 45 5.06 15.24 -0.37
C GLU A 45 5.37 16.04 -1.63
N ALA A 46 5.49 15.39 -2.78
CA ALA A 46 5.75 16.05 -4.05
C ALA A 46 4.64 17.03 -4.45
N VAL A 47 3.37 16.64 -4.25
CA VAL A 47 2.22 17.53 -4.48
C VAL A 47 2.30 18.75 -3.56
N THR A 48 2.51 18.55 -2.27
CA THR A 48 2.59 19.68 -1.32
C THR A 48 3.76 20.62 -1.66
N GLN A 49 4.94 20.07 -1.97
CA GLN A 49 6.12 20.86 -2.32
C GLN A 49 5.93 21.65 -3.63
N MET A 50 5.40 21.02 -4.69
CA MET A 50 5.23 21.67 -5.99
C MET A 50 4.13 22.73 -6.00
N PHE A 51 3.06 22.52 -5.22
CA PHE A 51 1.83 23.28 -5.39
C PHE A 51 1.49 24.19 -4.20
N ALA A 52 1.84 23.81 -2.96
CA ALA A 52 1.65 24.66 -1.80
C ALA A 52 2.88 25.52 -1.46
N GLY A 53 4.07 25.15 -1.94
CA GLY A 53 5.34 25.78 -1.51
C GLY A 53 5.62 25.66 -0.01
N ILE A 54 4.91 24.74 0.66
CA ILE A 54 4.97 24.48 2.10
C ILE A 54 5.36 23.00 2.25
N ALA A 55 6.20 22.68 3.22
CA ALA A 55 6.53 21.28 3.52
C ALA A 55 5.25 20.53 3.94
N ALA A 56 5.08 19.29 3.48
CA ALA A 56 4.04 18.43 4.00
C ALA A 56 4.17 18.37 5.55
N PRO A 57 3.07 18.42 6.30
CA PRO A 57 3.15 18.34 7.75
C PRO A 57 3.83 17.03 8.16
N ASP A 58 4.88 17.14 8.98
CA ASP A 58 5.64 16.00 9.48
C ASP A 58 4.81 15.11 10.43
N GLU A 59 3.68 15.63 10.93
CA GLU A 59 2.76 14.94 11.83
C GLU A 59 1.36 14.80 11.21
N PRO A 60 0.69 13.64 11.35
CA PRO A 60 -0.68 13.45 10.91
C PRO A 60 -1.63 14.43 11.61
N SER A 61 -2.59 14.98 10.88
CA SER A 61 -3.58 15.87 11.48
C SER A 61 -4.45 15.15 12.52
N ALA A 62 -5.06 15.92 13.42
CA ALA A 62 -5.91 15.39 14.50
C ALA A 62 -7.12 14.55 14.00
N GLY A 63 -7.40 14.53 12.70
CA GLY A 63 -8.51 13.80 12.10
C GLY A 63 -8.13 12.63 11.19
N LEU A 64 -6.87 12.51 10.75
CA LEU A 64 -6.48 11.53 9.75
C LEU A 64 -5.20 10.77 10.14
N PRO A 65 -5.16 9.44 9.94
CA PRO A 65 -4.07 8.61 10.44
C PRO A 65 -2.75 8.78 9.69
N TYR A 66 -2.76 9.30 8.46
CA TYR A 66 -1.56 9.49 7.65
C TYR A 66 -1.52 10.87 6.97
N PRO A 67 -0.34 11.53 6.86
CA PRO A 67 -0.21 12.83 6.19
C PRO A 67 -0.69 12.84 4.74
N ALA A 68 -0.58 11.71 4.03
CA ALA A 68 -1.10 11.59 2.66
C ALA A 68 -2.64 11.71 2.59
N ASP A 69 -3.35 11.39 3.66
CA ASP A 69 -4.80 11.54 3.73
C ASP A 69 -5.19 13.03 3.78
N ASP A 70 -4.39 13.88 4.44
CA ASP A 70 -4.63 15.32 4.50
C ASP A 70 -4.51 15.96 3.10
N VAL A 71 -3.51 15.54 2.31
CA VAL A 71 -3.35 16.00 0.92
C VAL A 71 -4.48 15.50 0.03
N GLU A 72 -4.91 14.25 0.20
CA GLU A 72 -6.06 13.72 -0.53
C GLU A 72 -7.34 14.48 -0.21
N ALA A 73 -7.56 14.85 1.05
CA ALA A 73 -8.69 15.66 1.48
C ALA A 73 -8.62 17.07 0.86
N ALA A 74 -7.46 17.72 0.87
CA ALA A 74 -7.26 19.03 0.24
C ALA A 74 -7.56 18.99 -1.28
N LEU A 75 -7.13 17.95 -1.99
CA LEU A 75 -7.47 17.76 -3.40
C LEU A 75 -8.98 17.60 -3.62
N VAL A 76 -9.71 16.97 -2.69
CA VAL A 76 -11.17 16.87 -2.74
C VAL A 76 -11.82 18.24 -2.54
N GLU A 77 -11.37 19.01 -1.56
CA GLU A 77 -11.92 20.34 -1.29
C GLU A 77 -11.67 21.30 -2.48
N ASP A 78 -10.51 21.20 -3.14
CA ASP A 78 -10.20 21.93 -4.37
C ASP A 78 -11.18 21.61 -5.51
N MET A 79 -11.42 20.31 -5.77
CA MET A 79 -12.37 19.88 -6.80
C MET A 79 -13.81 20.35 -6.49
N MET A 80 -14.15 20.50 -5.21
CA MET A 80 -15.45 20.98 -4.76
C MET A 80 -15.57 22.51 -4.78
N GLY A 81 -14.47 23.23 -5.05
CA GLY A 81 -14.44 24.70 -5.02
C GLY A 81 -14.70 25.29 -3.63
N SER A 82 -14.50 24.50 -2.57
CA SER A 82 -14.81 24.90 -1.19
C SER A 82 -13.65 25.58 -0.48
N THR A 83 -12.45 25.57 -1.05
CA THR A 83 -11.24 26.14 -0.46
C THR A 83 -11.07 27.62 -0.80
N LYS A 84 -10.50 28.38 0.15
CA LYS A 84 -10.04 29.76 -0.11
C LYS A 84 -8.69 29.80 -0.85
N GLN A 85 -7.98 28.68 -0.87
CA GLN A 85 -6.67 28.53 -1.47
C GLN A 85 -6.66 27.22 -2.25
N VAL A 86 -6.57 27.34 -3.57
CA VAL A 86 -6.48 26.20 -4.47
C VAL A 86 -5.08 25.62 -4.36
N LEU A 87 -4.97 24.35 -3.97
CA LEU A 87 -3.73 23.58 -3.99
C LEU A 87 -3.29 23.37 -5.44
N VAL A 88 -4.14 22.76 -6.29
CA VAL A 88 -3.79 22.50 -7.70
C VAL A 88 -4.71 23.29 -8.63
N ALA A 89 -4.13 24.26 -9.36
CA ALA A 89 -4.90 25.18 -10.21
C ALA A 89 -5.63 24.50 -11.38
N ASP A 90 -5.07 23.40 -11.90
CA ASP A 90 -5.68 22.62 -12.97
C ASP A 90 -6.53 21.48 -12.37
N PRO A 91 -7.86 21.49 -12.56
CA PRO A 91 -8.75 20.49 -11.99
C PRO A 91 -8.50 19.07 -12.55
N ASP A 92 -8.07 18.92 -13.80
CA ASP A 92 -7.80 17.61 -14.39
C ASP A 92 -6.56 16.98 -13.74
N VAL A 93 -5.55 17.81 -13.43
CA VAL A 93 -4.37 17.39 -12.69
C VAL A 93 -4.73 17.02 -11.25
N ALA A 94 -5.57 17.80 -10.58
CA ALA A 94 -6.04 17.49 -9.22
C ALA A 94 -6.75 16.13 -9.15
N VAL A 95 -7.64 15.86 -10.12
CA VAL A 95 -8.34 14.57 -10.27
C VAL A 95 -7.34 13.43 -10.49
N ALA A 96 -6.37 13.60 -11.40
CA ALA A 96 -5.38 12.58 -11.71
C ALA A 96 -4.46 12.26 -10.51
N LEU A 97 -4.04 13.28 -9.76
CA LEU A 97 -3.22 13.12 -8.55
C LEU A 97 -3.99 12.35 -7.47
N ARG A 98 -5.23 12.76 -7.18
CA ARG A 98 -6.09 12.06 -6.22
C ARG A 98 -6.30 10.60 -6.64
N HIS A 99 -6.62 10.36 -7.91
CA HIS A 99 -6.84 9.00 -8.41
C HIS A 99 -5.59 8.14 -8.25
N SER A 100 -4.41 8.69 -8.55
CA SER A 100 -3.12 8.01 -8.38
C SER A 100 -2.86 7.67 -6.92
N MET A 101 -3.07 8.61 -5.99
CA MET A 101 -2.94 8.36 -4.55
C MET A 101 -3.90 7.26 -4.07
N ARG A 102 -5.13 7.25 -4.57
CA ARG A 102 -6.14 6.24 -4.23
C ARG A 102 -5.76 4.84 -4.74
N LEU A 103 -5.28 4.74 -5.98
CA LEU A 103 -4.80 3.47 -6.53
C LEU A 103 -3.65 2.88 -5.73
N LEU A 104 -2.74 3.73 -5.25
CA LEU A 104 -1.64 3.30 -4.38
C LEU A 104 -2.18 2.77 -3.03
N GLU A 105 -3.11 3.47 -2.38
CA GLU A 105 -3.73 2.99 -1.14
C GLU A 105 -4.44 1.65 -1.34
N ASP A 106 -5.27 1.55 -2.40
CA ASP A 106 -6.05 0.33 -2.67
C ASP A 106 -5.14 -0.86 -3.00
N ALA A 107 -4.01 -0.64 -3.70
CA ALA A 107 -3.02 -1.68 -3.95
C ALA A 107 -2.29 -2.12 -2.67
N ALA A 108 -1.96 -1.19 -1.77
CA ALA A 108 -1.37 -1.51 -0.47
C ALA A 108 -2.32 -2.35 0.39
N LEU A 109 -3.59 -1.94 0.47
CA LEU A 109 -4.65 -2.66 1.18
C LEU A 109 -4.90 -4.04 0.57
N GLY A 110 -5.01 -4.13 -0.76
CA GLY A 110 -5.18 -5.40 -1.47
C GLY A 110 -4.06 -6.39 -1.18
N ALA A 111 -2.80 -5.95 -1.25
CA ALA A 111 -1.64 -6.79 -0.95
C ALA A 111 -1.65 -7.26 0.53
N ASN A 112 -2.00 -6.37 1.47
CA ASN A 112 -2.14 -6.71 2.88
C ASN A 112 -3.26 -7.73 3.13
N LEU A 113 -4.40 -7.60 2.45
CA LEU A 113 -5.54 -8.52 2.56
C LEU A 113 -5.18 -9.91 2.06
N VAL A 114 -4.57 -10.02 0.88
CA VAL A 114 -4.10 -11.30 0.34
C VAL A 114 -3.09 -11.94 1.29
N ARG A 115 -2.13 -11.16 1.80
CA ARG A 115 -1.16 -11.63 2.80
C ARG A 115 -1.84 -12.17 4.06
N ALA A 116 -2.82 -11.45 4.60
CA ALA A 116 -3.55 -11.87 5.80
C ALA A 116 -4.34 -13.15 5.56
N SER A 117 -4.94 -13.30 4.37
CA SER A 117 -5.63 -14.53 3.98
C SER A 117 -4.68 -15.72 3.85
N LEU A 118 -3.52 -15.56 3.22
CA LEU A 118 -2.49 -16.61 3.13
C LEU A 118 -2.01 -17.08 4.51
N LYS A 119 -1.69 -16.14 5.41
CA LYS A 119 -1.27 -16.48 6.78
C LYS A 119 -2.34 -17.23 7.57
N ARG A 120 -3.62 -16.90 7.37
CA ARG A 120 -4.74 -17.61 8.00
C ARG A 120 -4.90 -19.03 7.46
N SER A 121 -4.77 -19.22 6.15
CA SER A 121 -4.84 -20.54 5.51
C SER A 121 -3.72 -21.46 5.99
N ASP A 122 -2.48 -20.98 6.11
CA ASP A 122 -1.37 -21.75 6.67
C ASP A 122 -1.60 -22.10 8.15
N GLY A 123 -2.12 -21.15 8.94
CA GLY A 123 -2.45 -21.39 10.35
C GLY A 123 -3.56 -22.42 10.54
N SER A 124 -4.55 -22.47 9.64
CA SER A 124 -5.60 -23.50 9.63
C SER A 124 -5.00 -24.87 9.33
N ALA A 125 -4.20 -24.98 8.28
CA ALA A 125 -3.57 -26.24 7.88
C ALA A 125 -2.60 -26.79 8.94
N ALA A 126 -1.95 -25.92 9.71
CA ALA A 126 -1.11 -26.32 10.84
C ALA A 126 -1.93 -26.85 12.03
N ARG A 127 -3.07 -26.21 12.34
CA ARG A 127 -3.99 -26.66 13.39
C ARG A 127 -4.62 -28.01 13.06
N ASP A 128 -5.03 -28.21 11.81
CA ASP A 128 -5.64 -29.47 11.36
C ASP A 128 -4.65 -30.65 11.48
N ARG A 129 -3.36 -30.41 11.16
CA ARG A 129 -2.29 -31.41 11.34
C ARG A 129 -2.04 -31.74 12.81
N LEU A 130 -2.05 -30.75 13.70
CA LEU A 130 -1.90 -30.97 15.15
C LEU A 130 -3.06 -31.80 15.71
N ALA A 131 -4.30 -31.45 15.36
CA ALA A 131 -5.47 -32.20 15.77
C ALA A 131 -5.45 -33.65 15.26
N MET A 132 -4.95 -33.88 14.04
CA MET A 132 -4.79 -35.23 13.50
C MET A 132 -3.74 -36.05 14.28
N VAL A 133 -2.60 -35.46 14.65
CA VAL A 133 -1.57 -36.12 15.44
C VAL A 133 -2.06 -36.45 16.84
N GLU A 134 -2.79 -35.54 17.49
CA GLU A 134 -3.39 -35.78 18.81
C GLU A 134 -4.42 -36.91 18.76
N ASN A 135 -5.30 -36.92 17.74
CA ASN A 135 -6.27 -38.00 17.56
C ASN A 135 -5.61 -39.36 17.28
N GLN A 136 -4.53 -39.39 16.48
CA GLN A 136 -3.78 -40.62 16.23
C GLN A 136 -3.13 -41.14 17.52
N ARG A 137 -2.58 -40.24 18.34
CA ARG A 137 -1.96 -40.59 19.62
C ARG A 137 -2.98 -41.17 20.60
N LEU A 138 -4.18 -40.58 20.68
CA LEU A 138 -5.29 -41.06 21.51
C LEU A 138 -5.85 -42.41 21.03
N ALA A 139 -5.85 -42.67 19.72
CA ALA A 139 -6.32 -43.94 19.16
C ALA A 139 -5.33 -45.11 19.36
N SER A 140 -4.08 -44.82 19.71
CA SER A 140 -3.02 -45.82 19.93
C SER A 140 -2.74 -46.16 21.41
N THR A 141 -3.56 -45.64 22.33
CA THR A 141 -3.56 -45.95 23.77
C THR A 141 -4.84 -46.66 24.17
#